data_AF-A0AAV5VYJ7-F1
#
_entry.id   AF-A0AAV5VYJ7-F1
#
_cell.length_a   1.000
_cell.length_b   1.000
_cell.length_c   1.000
_cell.angle_alpha   90.00
_cell.angle_beta   90.00
_cell.angle_gamma   90.00
#
_symmetry.space_group_name_H-M   'P 1'
#
loop_
_entity.id
_entity.type
_entity.pdbx_description
1 polymer ?
#
loop_
_entity_poly.entity_id
_entity_poly.type
_entity_poly.pdbx_seq_one_letter_code
_entity_poly.pdbx_strand_id
1 'polypeptide(L)'
;MSVDLHQHLSVYDYMGVVVVWAIFFSFVFLFSCTCLNWCFINKDDDITVFEKWGASRGSKWGPHSFEIIQKRMAEQSAMRARVNAE
;
A
#
# COMPACT_ATOMS: atom_id res chain seq x y z
N MET A 1 14.78 -8.02 -56.80
CA MET A 1 14.12 -6.99 -55.98
C MET A 1 14.30 -7.40 -54.53
N SER A 2 15.34 -6.88 -53.87
CA SER A 2 15.55 -7.09 -52.44
C SER A 2 14.59 -6.17 -51.70
N VAL A 3 13.65 -6.77 -50.96
CA VAL A 3 12.74 -6.03 -50.09
C VAL A 3 13.58 -5.62 -48.88
N ASP A 4 13.87 -4.33 -48.75
CA ASP A 4 14.60 -3.81 -47.60
C ASP A 4 13.70 -3.91 -46.36
N LEU A 5 14.05 -4.81 -45.46
CA LEU A 5 13.28 -5.16 -44.25
C LEU A 5 13.70 -4.31 -43.04
N HIS A 6 14.26 -3.12 -43.27
CA HIS A 6 14.79 -2.30 -42.18
C HIS A 6 13.64 -1.71 -41.38
N GLN A 7 13.27 -2.39 -40.30
CA GLN A 7 12.21 -1.94 -39.39
C GLN A 7 12.67 -0.64 -38.71
N HIS A 8 12.03 0.48 -39.07
CA HIS A 8 12.21 1.76 -38.38
C HIS A 8 11.57 1.68 -36.99
N LEU A 9 12.30 1.18 -35.99
CA LEU A 9 11.86 1.27 -34.60
C LEU A 9 11.94 2.71 -34.13
N SER A 10 10.79 3.26 -33.78
CA SER A 10 10.70 4.55 -33.11
C SER A 10 10.96 4.35 -31.62
N VAL A 11 11.40 5.41 -30.94
CA VAL A 11 11.63 5.38 -29.48
C VAL A 11 10.36 4.96 -28.72
N TYR A 12 9.19 5.28 -29.28
CA TYR A 12 7.88 4.87 -28.75
C TYR A 12 7.70 3.34 -28.68
N ASP A 13 8.28 2.58 -29.60
CA ASP A 13 8.14 1.12 -29.61
C ASP A 13 8.84 0.48 -28.40
N TYR A 14 9.92 1.12 -27.90
CA TYR A 14 10.63 0.68 -26.70
C TYR A 14 9.96 1.14 -25.39
N MET A 15 9.14 2.20 -25.44
CA MET A 15 8.41 2.68 -24.26
C MET A 15 7.32 1.71 -23.80
N GLY A 16 6.89 0.77 -24.65
CA GLY A 16 5.91 -0.25 -24.29
C GLY A 16 6.29 -1.04 -23.03
N VAL A 17 7.57 -1.40 -22.89
CA VAL A 17 8.06 -2.13 -21.69
C VAL A 17 7.93 -1.27 -20.43
N VAL A 18 8.23 0.03 -20.53
CA VAL A 18 8.13 0.98 -19.41
C VAL A 18 6.68 1.20 -19.00
N VAL A 19 5.78 1.30 -19.98
CA VAL A 19 4.34 1.47 -19.72
C VAL A 19 3.76 0.23 -19.05
N VAL A 20 4.07 -0.98 -19.56
CA VAL A 20 3.60 -2.23 -18.96
C VAL A 20 4.15 -2.39 -17.54
N TRP A 21 5.43 -2.07 -17.33
CA TRP A 21 6.04 -2.05 -16.00
C TRP A 21 5.29 -1.09 -15.06
N ALA A 22 5.06 0.15 -15.49
CA ALA A 22 4.37 1.16 -14.68
C ALA A 22 2.93 0.73 -14.33
N ILE A 23 2.20 0.16 -15.29
CA ILE A 23 0.84 -0.35 -15.08
C ILE A 23 0.85 -1.49 -14.06
N PHE A 24 1.74 -2.46 -14.20
CA PHE A 24 1.83 -3.60 -13.28
C PHE A 24 2.10 -3.14 -11.84
N PHE A 25 3.12 -2.30 -11.64
CA PHE A 25 3.45 -1.78 -10.31
C PHE A 25 2.33 -0.91 -9.75
N SER A 26 1.64 -0.15 -10.59
CA SER A 26 0.47 0.63 -10.17
C SER A 26 -0.67 -0.26 -9.69
N PHE A 27 -0.96 -1.36 -10.40
CA PHE A 27 -1.98 -2.32 -9.97
C PHE A 27 -1.59 -3.03 -8.68
N VAL A 28 -0.35 -3.51 -8.55
CA VAL A 28 0.14 -4.13 -7.31
C VAL A 28 0.06 -3.14 -6.15
N PHE A 29 0.47 -1.89 -6.36
CA PHE A 29 0.39 -0.85 -5.35
C PHE A 29 -1.05 -0.55 -4.95
N LEU A 30 -1.95 -0.34 -5.92
CA LEU A 30 -3.36 -0.06 -5.65
C LEU A 30 -4.01 -1.24 -4.94
N PHE A 31 -3.78 -2.46 -5.38
CA PHE A 31 -4.34 -3.66 -4.77
C PHE A 31 -3.81 -3.86 -3.34
N SER A 32 -2.50 -3.67 -3.13
CA SER A 32 -1.91 -3.76 -1.79
C SER A 32 -2.43 -2.66 -0.87
N CYS A 33 -2.58 -1.43 -1.35
CA CYS A 33 -3.04 -0.31 -0.53
C CYS A 33 -4.54 -0.27 -0.29
N THR A 34 -5.37 -0.77 -1.23
CA THR A 34 -6.84 -0.75 -1.09
C THR A 34 -7.40 -2.09 -0.61
N CYS A 35 -7.01 -3.22 -1.22
CA CYS A 35 -7.57 -4.51 -0.84
C CYS A 35 -7.08 -4.97 0.53
N LEU A 36 -5.78 -4.88 0.82
CA LEU A 36 -5.26 -5.30 2.13
C LEU A 36 -5.63 -4.34 3.26
N ASN A 37 -5.53 -3.02 3.05
CA ASN A 37 -5.83 -2.07 4.14
C ASN A 37 -7.34 -1.83 4.35
N TRP A 38 -8.20 -2.07 3.35
CA TRP A 38 -9.62 -1.68 3.43
C TRP A 38 -10.59 -2.84 3.30
N CYS A 39 -10.37 -3.77 2.36
CA CYS A 39 -11.32 -4.86 2.11
C CYS A 39 -11.07 -6.12 2.94
N PHE A 40 -9.81 -6.45 3.22
CA PHE A 40 -9.43 -7.71 3.87
C PHE A 40 -9.27 -7.62 5.38
N ILE A 41 -9.43 -6.44 5.98
CA ILE A 41 -9.32 -6.29 7.42
C ILE A 41 -10.65 -6.64 8.11
N ASN A 42 -10.60 -7.65 8.96
CA ASN A 42 -11.68 -7.91 9.89
C ASN A 42 -11.60 -6.95 11.08
N LYS A 43 -12.72 -6.74 11.77
CA LYS A 43 -12.82 -5.85 12.95
C LYS A 43 -11.92 -6.30 14.12
N ASP A 44 -11.50 -7.55 14.09
CA ASP A 44 -10.67 -8.18 15.12
C ASP A 44 -9.18 -8.19 14.75
N ASP A 45 -8.81 -7.81 13.53
CA ASP A 45 -7.40 -7.75 13.12
C ASP A 45 -6.65 -6.58 13.79
N ASP A 46 -5.33 -6.72 13.87
CA ASP A 46 -4.43 -5.70 14.38
C ASP A 46 -4.49 -4.40 13.56
N ILE A 47 -4.24 -3.28 14.22
CA ILE A 47 -4.25 -1.96 13.56
C ILE A 47 -3.14 -1.90 12.53
N THR A 48 -3.50 -1.51 11.31
CA THR A 48 -2.52 -1.35 10.23
C THR A 48 -1.59 -0.18 10.47
N VAL A 49 -0.40 -0.26 9.88
CA VAL A 49 0.55 0.86 9.85
C VAL A 49 -0.09 2.11 9.20
N PHE A 50 -0.97 1.92 8.21
CA PHE A 50 -1.71 3.01 7.57
C PHE A 50 -2.73 3.66 8.49
N GLU A 51 -3.52 2.90 9.24
CA GLU A 51 -4.43 3.46 10.25
C GLU A 51 -3.66 4.19 11.35
N LYS A 52 -2.51 3.66 11.77
CA LYS A 52 -1.63 4.31 12.74
C LYS A 52 -1.09 5.64 12.23
N TRP A 53 -0.64 5.67 10.98
CA TRP A 53 -0.11 6.86 10.34
C TRP A 53 -1.22 7.90 10.09
N GLY A 54 -2.39 7.46 9.62
CA GLY A 54 -3.58 8.29 9.44
C GLY A 54 -4.03 8.94 10.75
N ALA A 55 -4.14 8.17 11.83
CA ALA A 55 -4.51 8.67 13.15
C ALA A 55 -3.55 9.76 13.66
N SER A 56 -2.23 9.60 13.42
CA SER A 56 -1.24 10.63 13.77
C SER A 56 -1.41 11.94 12.99
N ARG A 57 -2.01 11.88 11.81
CA ARG A 57 -2.26 13.01 10.91
C ARG A 57 -3.72 13.50 10.94
N GLY A 58 -4.54 12.98 11.85
CA GLY A 58 -5.97 13.31 11.94
C GLY A 58 -6.80 12.88 10.73
N SER A 59 -6.33 11.88 9.98
CA SER A 59 -6.97 11.42 8.74
C SER A 59 -7.35 9.93 8.85
N LYS A 60 -8.51 9.55 8.30
CA LYS A 60 -9.04 8.19 8.43
C LYS A 60 -8.59 7.37 7.22
N TRP A 61 -7.58 6.52 7.43
CA TRP A 61 -6.94 5.71 6.37
C TRP A 61 -7.30 4.21 6.47
N GLY A 62 -8.37 3.89 7.19
CA GLY A 62 -8.87 2.53 7.32
C GLY A 62 -10.30 2.47 7.87
N PRO A 63 -10.84 1.26 8.06
CA PRO A 63 -12.23 1.08 8.47
C PRO A 63 -12.48 1.45 9.94
N HIS A 64 -11.50 1.27 10.83
CA HIS A 64 -11.69 1.50 12.26
C HIS A 64 -11.87 2.98 12.61
N SER A 65 -12.62 3.25 13.68
CA SER A 65 -12.79 4.61 14.21
C SER A 65 -11.52 5.09 14.91
N PHE A 66 -11.28 6.40 14.89
CA PHE A 66 -10.12 7.03 15.55
C PHE A 66 -10.04 6.70 17.05
N GLU A 67 -11.17 6.64 17.76
CA GLU A 67 -11.19 6.31 19.18
C GLU A 67 -10.67 4.89 19.47
N ILE A 68 -11.08 3.92 18.65
CA ILE A 68 -10.64 2.52 18.77
C ILE A 68 -9.14 2.43 18.49
N ILE A 69 -8.67 3.17 17.48
CA ILE A 69 -7.24 3.23 17.12
C ILE A 69 -6.42 3.78 18.30
N GLN A 70 -6.83 4.90 18.88
CA GLN A 70 -6.13 5.50 20.02
C GLN A 70 -6.10 4.59 21.24
N LYS A 71 -7.21 3.93 21.56
CA LYS A 71 -7.30 2.99 22.69
C LYS A 71 -6.34 1.81 22.52
N ARG A 72 -6.39 1.11 21.38
CA ARG A 72 -5.52 -0.04 21.10
C ARG A 72 -4.04 0.37 20.97
N MET A 73 -3.75 1.58 20.48
CA MET A 73 -2.38 2.13 20.49
C MET A 73 -1.85 2.32 21.90
N ALA A 74 -2.67 2.87 22.80
CA ALA A 74 -2.30 3.04 24.19
C ALA A 74 -2.04 1.68 24.86
N GLU A 75 -2.91 0.70 24.61
CA GLU A 75 -2.75 -0.69 25.10
C GLU A 75 -1.45 -1.34 24.58
N GLN A 76 -1.16 -1.25 23.26
CA GLN A 76 0.08 -1.74 22.68
C GLN A 76 1.33 -1.05 23.27
N SER A 77 1.26 0.26 23.52
CA SER A 77 2.38 1.00 24.10
C SER A 77 2.65 0.59 25.55
N ALA A 78 1.59 0.40 26.34
CA ALA A 78 1.69 -0.07 27.72
C ALA A 78 2.22 -1.51 27.80
N MET A 79 1.78 -2.39 26.90
CA MET A 79 2.28 -3.77 26.83
C MET A 79 3.78 -3.80 26.46
N ARG A 80 4.21 -3.01 25.47
CA ARG A 80 5.63 -2.89 25.10
C ARG A 80 6.49 -2.34 26.24
N ALA A 81 5.97 -1.37 27.00
CA ALA A 81 6.68 -0.82 28.16
C ALA A 81 6.88 -1.86 29.26
N ARG A 82 5.93 -2.79 29.45
CA ARG A 82 6.07 -3.91 30.40
C ARG A 82 7.11 -4.92 29.94
N VAL A 83 7.08 -5.32 28.67
CA VAL A 83 8.06 -6.26 28.10
C VAL A 83 9.50 -5.71 28.17
N ASN A 84 9.68 -4.40 27.99
CA ASN A 84 11.01 -3.77 28.10
C ASN A 84 11.48 -3.60 29.56
N ALA A 85 10.60 -3.76 30.54
CA ALA A 85 10.93 -3.63 31.96
C ALA A 85 11.27 -4.99 32.62
N GLU A 86 10.97 -6.10 31.93
CA GLU A 86 11.40 -7.47 32.27
C GLU A 86 12.75 -7.81 31.62
#